data_AF-A0A354CKU3-F1
#
_entry.id   AF-A0A354CKU3-F1
#
_cell.length_a   1.000
_cell.length_b   1.000
_cell.length_c   1.000
_cell.angle_alpha   90.00
_cell.angle_beta   90.00
_cell.angle_gamma   90.00
#
_symmetry.space_group_name_H-M   'P 1'
#
loop_
_entity.id
_entity.type
_entity.pdbx_description
1 polymer ?
#
loop_
_entity_poly.entity_id
_entity_poly.type
_entity_poly.pdbx_seq_one_letter_code
_entity_poly.pdbx_strand_id
1 'polypeptide(L)'
;EKMGPHFAVGDTCYTWAEDVAVYNPDGKEIISRDNEITLLRKTEPEKAYFNCHTDITIPYDEIGEISAVMSDGSKVQIIADGRFVLEGTEELNRPFDEEADEA
;
A
#
# COMPACT_ATOMS: atom_id res chain seq x y z
N GLU A 1 -12.07 1.17 6.69
CA GLU A 1 -10.85 0.38 6.93
C GLU A 1 -9.71 0.78 5.98
N LYS A 2 -9.96 1.06 4.70
CA LYS A 2 -8.95 1.63 3.78
C LYS A 2 -9.22 3.09 3.47
N MET A 3 -9.06 3.95 4.47
CA MET A 3 -9.42 5.38 4.37
C MET A 3 -8.28 6.26 3.84
N GLY A 4 -7.12 5.68 3.51
CA GLY A 4 -5.97 6.42 3.01
C GLY A 4 -4.72 5.55 2.87
N PRO A 5 -3.60 6.18 2.49
CA PRO A 5 -2.29 5.55 2.47
C PRO A 5 -1.97 4.96 3.84
N HIS A 6 -1.48 3.73 3.84
CA HIS A 6 -1.04 3.03 5.04
C HIS A 6 0.16 2.16 4.70
N PHE A 7 0.91 1.81 5.72
CA PHE A 7 1.88 0.74 5.66
C PHE A 7 1.61 -0.22 6.81
N ALA A 8 2.06 -1.46 6.66
CA ALA A 8 1.92 -2.47 7.69
C ALA A 8 3.27 -2.84 8.29
N VAL A 9 3.27 -3.11 9.59
CA VAL A 9 4.39 -3.75 10.29
C VAL A 9 3.96 -5.17 10.66
N GLY A 10 4.85 -6.14 10.41
CA GLY A 10 4.61 -7.55 10.63
C GLY A 10 4.54 -8.34 9.33
N ASP A 11 3.66 -9.32 9.29
CA ASP A 11 3.48 -10.22 8.15
C ASP A 11 2.80 -9.51 6.96
N THR A 12 2.75 -10.16 5.80
CA THR A 12 2.02 -9.63 4.64
C THR A 12 0.51 -9.81 4.82
N CYS A 13 -0.32 -9.09 4.06
CA CYS A 13 -1.78 -9.31 4.04
C CYS A 13 -2.18 -10.73 3.56
N TYR A 14 -1.24 -11.53 3.08
CA TYR A 14 -1.46 -12.86 2.52
C TYR A 14 -0.79 -13.97 3.33
N THR A 15 -0.52 -13.72 4.61
CA THR A 15 0.02 -14.71 5.56
C THR A 15 -0.73 -16.04 5.43
N TRP A 16 0.00 -17.13 5.19
CA TRP A 16 -0.51 -18.50 4.98
C TRP A 16 -1.29 -18.73 3.68
N ALA A 17 -1.39 -17.72 2.81
CA ALA A 17 -2.06 -17.78 1.51
C ALA A 17 -1.10 -17.53 0.34
N GLU A 18 0.22 -17.56 0.57
CA GLU A 18 1.23 -17.26 -0.44
C GLU A 18 1.24 -18.30 -1.58
N ASP A 19 0.94 -19.56 -1.27
CA ASP A 19 0.97 -20.69 -2.20
C ASP A 19 -0.41 -21.08 -2.77
N VAL A 20 -1.47 -20.36 -2.41
CA VAL A 20 -2.84 -20.59 -2.91
C VAL A 20 -3.26 -19.41 -3.75
N ALA A 21 -3.80 -19.60 -4.95
CA ALA A 21 -4.25 -18.48 -5.79
C ALA A 21 -5.34 -17.64 -5.09
N VAL A 22 -5.09 -16.34 -4.93
CA VAL A 22 -6.01 -15.35 -4.34
C VAL A 22 -6.38 -14.35 -5.42
N TYR A 23 -7.67 -14.04 -5.55
CA TYR A 23 -8.19 -13.15 -6.59
C TYR A 23 -8.84 -11.92 -5.98
N ASN A 24 -8.65 -10.76 -6.61
CA ASN A 24 -9.38 -9.55 -6.25
C ASN A 24 -10.85 -9.63 -6.72
N PRO A 25 -11.73 -8.69 -6.34
CA PRO A 25 -13.13 -8.68 -6.78
C PRO A 25 -13.34 -8.65 -8.30
N ASP A 26 -12.34 -8.18 -9.05
CA ASP A 26 -12.37 -8.16 -10.53
C ASP A 26 -11.88 -9.49 -11.15
N GLY A 27 -11.58 -10.50 -10.33
CA GLY A 27 -11.07 -11.80 -10.77
C GLY A 27 -9.61 -11.79 -11.20
N LYS A 28 -8.83 -10.74 -10.87
CA LYS A 28 -7.40 -10.70 -11.13
C LYS A 28 -6.64 -11.36 -9.99
N GLU A 29 -5.72 -12.27 -10.33
CA GLU A 29 -4.87 -12.91 -9.33
C GLU A 29 -3.93 -11.88 -8.68
N ILE A 30 -3.83 -11.97 -7.35
CA ILE A 30 -2.91 -11.18 -6.55
C ILE A 30 -1.57 -11.92 -6.50
N ILE A 31 -0.59 -11.40 -7.24
CA ILE A 31 0.72 -12.05 -7.39
C ILE A 31 1.79 -11.56 -6.40
N SER A 32 1.66 -10.32 -5.90
CA SER A 32 2.64 -9.69 -5.02
C SER A 32 2.45 -10.12 -3.56
N ARG A 33 2.82 -11.36 -3.25
CA ARG A 33 2.65 -11.99 -1.92
C ARG A 33 3.96 -12.43 -1.26
N ASP A 34 5.03 -12.50 -2.04
CA ASP A 34 6.33 -12.95 -1.58
C ASP A 34 7.30 -11.79 -1.31
N ASN A 35 8.11 -11.94 -0.27
CA ASN A 35 9.29 -11.13 0.01
C ASN A 35 10.41 -12.03 0.60
N GLU A 36 11.54 -11.43 0.97
CA GLU A 36 12.69 -12.15 1.52
C GLU A 36 12.39 -12.94 2.80
N ILE A 37 11.41 -12.51 3.61
CA ILE A 37 10.99 -13.18 4.84
C ILE A 37 9.95 -14.26 4.57
N THR A 38 8.90 -13.98 3.79
CA THR A 38 7.85 -14.98 3.53
C THR A 38 8.40 -16.17 2.73
N LEU A 39 9.46 -15.98 1.93
CA LEU A 39 10.14 -17.07 1.22
C LEU A 39 10.79 -18.09 2.16
N LEU A 40 11.15 -17.70 3.39
CA LEU A 40 11.67 -18.61 4.40
C LEU A 40 10.69 -19.73 4.71
N ARG A 41 9.37 -19.58 4.43
CA ARG A 41 8.38 -20.66 4.63
C ARG A 41 8.75 -21.98 3.95
N LYS A 42 9.54 -21.91 2.87
CA LYS A 42 9.97 -23.06 2.06
C LYS A 42 11.15 -23.82 2.68
N THR A 43 11.90 -23.20 3.57
CA THR A 43 13.15 -23.75 4.13
C THR A 43 13.23 -23.70 5.65
N GLU A 44 12.79 -22.60 6.27
CA GLU A 44 12.83 -22.28 7.70
C GLU A 44 11.46 -21.66 8.14
N PRO A 45 10.37 -22.45 8.14
CA PRO A 45 9.01 -21.93 8.32
C PRO A 45 8.76 -21.22 9.65
N GLU A 46 9.48 -21.59 10.70
CA GLU A 46 9.41 -20.94 12.00
C GLU A 46 9.91 -19.48 11.99
N LYS A 47 10.63 -19.07 10.94
CA LYS A 47 11.15 -17.70 10.76
C LYS A 47 10.32 -16.85 9.79
N ALA A 48 9.30 -17.44 9.16
CA ALA A 48 8.56 -16.80 8.08
C ALA A 48 7.39 -15.91 8.57
N TYR A 49 6.97 -16.06 9.84
CA TYR A 49 5.77 -15.42 10.35
C TYR A 49 5.96 -14.82 11.76
N PHE A 50 5.63 -13.54 11.89
CA PHE A 50 5.57 -12.80 13.14
C PHE A 50 4.23 -12.99 13.88
N ASN A 51 3.22 -13.51 13.18
CA ASN A 51 1.84 -13.69 13.68
C ASN A 51 1.17 -12.38 14.09
N CYS A 52 1.53 -11.29 13.41
CA CYS A 52 0.88 -10.00 13.53
C CYS A 52 0.93 -9.25 12.21
N HIS A 53 -0.09 -8.45 11.96
CA HIS A 53 -0.15 -7.50 10.87
C HIS A 53 -0.81 -6.25 11.43
N THR A 54 -0.06 -5.16 11.50
CA THR A 54 -0.56 -3.90 12.06
C THR A 54 -0.45 -2.81 11.02
N ASP A 55 -1.60 -2.43 10.49
CA ASP A 55 -1.74 -1.28 9.61
C ASP A 55 -1.60 0.02 10.39
N ILE A 56 -0.78 0.91 9.84
CA ILE A 56 -0.57 2.28 10.32
C ILE A 56 -0.96 3.20 9.18
N THR A 57 -2.12 3.86 9.34
CA THR A 57 -2.60 4.87 8.39
C THR A 57 -1.79 6.14 8.50
N ILE A 58 -1.45 6.73 7.36
CA ILE A 58 -0.76 8.02 7.28
C ILE A 58 -1.80 9.09 6.91
N PRO A 59 -2.00 10.11 7.74
CA PRO A 59 -2.86 11.25 7.42
C PRO A 59 -2.37 11.97 6.16
N TYR A 60 -3.27 12.36 5.26
CA TYR A 60 -2.88 13.01 4.01
C TYR A 60 -2.13 14.34 4.23
N ASP A 61 -2.55 15.13 5.21
CA ASP A 61 -1.93 16.42 5.58
C ASP A 61 -0.51 16.27 6.16
N GLU A 62 -0.13 15.09 6.63
CA GLU A 62 1.23 14.76 7.05
C GLU A 62 2.12 14.23 5.91
N ILE A 63 1.55 13.93 4.74
CA ILE A 63 2.29 13.38 3.59
C ILE A 63 2.91 14.50 2.77
N GLY A 64 4.24 14.64 2.87
CA GLY A 64 5.00 15.51 1.97
C GLY A 64 5.05 14.99 0.53
N GLU A 65 5.43 13.73 0.32
CA GLU A 65 5.53 13.13 -1.02
C GLU A 65 5.38 11.59 -0.98
N ILE A 66 4.62 11.04 -1.92
CA ILE A 66 4.70 9.62 -2.31
C ILE A 66 5.08 9.56 -3.79
N SER A 67 6.23 8.94 -4.09
CA SER A 67 6.75 8.79 -5.44
C SER A 67 7.05 7.34 -5.78
N ALA A 68 6.71 6.93 -7.01
CA ALA A 68 7.29 5.73 -7.59
C ALA A 68 8.73 6.05 -8.03
N VAL A 69 9.69 5.24 -7.59
CA VAL A 69 11.10 5.37 -7.96
C VAL A 69 11.43 4.29 -9.00
N MET A 70 11.84 4.73 -10.18
CA MET A 70 12.20 3.85 -11.29
C MET A 70 13.61 3.30 -11.12
N SER A 71 13.96 2.27 -11.88
CA SER A 71 15.27 1.62 -11.81
C SER A 71 16.44 2.53 -12.20
N ASP A 72 16.19 3.58 -13.00
CA ASP A 72 17.17 4.60 -13.38
C ASP A 72 17.26 5.75 -12.35
N GLY A 73 16.49 5.67 -11.27
CA GLY A 73 16.40 6.69 -10.22
C GLY A 73 15.47 7.86 -10.53
N SER A 74 14.85 7.90 -11.72
CA SER A 74 13.79 8.85 -12.01
C SER A 74 12.59 8.61 -11.10
N LYS A 75 11.84 9.69 -10.83
CA LYS A 75 10.70 9.66 -9.93
C LYS A 75 9.43 10.11 -10.65
N VAL A 76 8.35 9.43 -10.36
CA VAL A 76 6.99 9.85 -10.72
C VAL A 76 6.24 10.12 -9.43
N GLN A 77 5.94 11.39 -9.17
CA GLN A 77 5.14 11.78 -8.00
C GLN A 77 3.70 11.30 -8.17
N ILE A 78 3.16 10.67 -7.13
CA ILE A 78 1.78 10.17 -7.05
C ILE A 78 0.98 11.08 -6.13
N ILE A 79 1.55 11.38 -4.96
CA ILE A 79 1.00 12.33 -3.98
C ILE A 79 2.09 13.37 -3.67
N ALA A 80 1.73 14.65 -3.65
CA ALA A 80 2.56 15.73 -3.15
C ALA A 80 1.72 16.70 -2.31
N ASP A 81 2.24 17.12 -1.15
CA ASP A 81 1.55 17.98 -0.19
C ASP A 81 0.13 17.47 0.15
N GLY A 82 0.01 16.16 0.40
CA GLY A 82 -1.25 15.49 0.70
C GLY A 82 -2.24 15.34 -0.45
N ARG A 83 -1.90 15.76 -1.67
CA ARG A 83 -2.81 15.75 -2.84
C ARG A 83 -2.34 14.79 -3.93
N PHE A 84 -3.29 14.20 -4.66
CA PHE A 84 -2.99 13.41 -5.86
C PHE A 84 -2.56 14.33 -7.00
N VAL A 85 -1.43 14.03 -7.66
CA VAL A 85 -0.82 14.93 -8.68
C VAL A 85 -0.69 14.32 -10.07
N LEU A 86 -1.12 13.08 -10.26
CA LEU A 86 -1.09 12.44 -11.58
C LEU A 86 -2.23 12.96 -12.47
N GLU A 87 -1.95 13.14 -13.75
CA GLU A 87 -2.98 13.49 -14.75
C GLU A 87 -4.13 12.46 -14.71
N GLY A 88 -5.37 12.96 -14.62
CA GLY A 88 -6.57 12.11 -14.54
C GLY A 88 -6.95 11.70 -13.11
N THR A 89 -6.21 12.16 -12.08
CA THR A 89 -6.53 11.91 -10.66
C THR A 89 -7.19 13.10 -9.96
N GLU A 90 -7.57 14.15 -10.70
CA GLU A 90 -8.08 15.41 -10.15
C GLU A 90 -9.33 15.19 -9.29
N GLU A 91 -10.24 14.31 -9.72
CA GLU A 91 -11.47 13.98 -8.98
C GLU A 91 -11.20 13.35 -7.60
N LEU A 92 -10.04 12.70 -7.41
CA LEU A 92 -9.67 12.12 -6.11
C LEU A 92 -9.38 13.19 -5.06
N ASN A 93 -9.13 14.44 -5.47
CA ASN A 93 -8.86 15.54 -4.56
C ASN A 93 -10.12 16.24 -4.06
N ARG A 94 -11.29 16.03 -4.69
CA ARG A 94 -12.53 16.73 -4.36
C ARG A 94 -12.96 16.60 -2.90
N PRO A 95 -12.88 15.43 -2.24
CA PRO A 95 -13.28 15.30 -0.85
C PRO A 95 -12.49 16.21 0.11
N PHE A 96 -11.21 16.49 -0.20
CA PHE A 96 -10.37 17.37 0.63
C PHE A 96 -10.67 18.87 0.42
N ASP A 97 -11.35 19.23 -0.67
CA ASP A 97 -11.77 20.60 -0.95
C ASP A 97 -13.10 20.89 -0.25
N GLU A 98 -14.01 19.93 -0.24
CA GLU A 98 -15.32 20.04 0.43
C GLU A 98 -15.17 20.15 1.97
N GLU A 99 -14.18 19.47 2.56
CA GLU A 99 -13.85 19.62 4.00
C GLU A 99 -13.36 21.03 4.37
N ALA A 100 -12.77 21.78 3.43
CA ALA A 100 -12.25 23.13 3.68
C ALA A 100 -13.35 24.20 3.67
N ASP A 101 -14.49 23.94 3.02
CA ASP A 101 -15.64 24.86 2.96
C ASP A 101 -16.56 24.75 4.20
N GLU A 102 -16.43 23.69 4.99
CA GLU A 102 -17.21 23.47 6.23
C GLU A 102 -16.48 23.93 7.52
N ALA A 103 -15.20 24.32 7.42
CA ALA A 103 -14.35 24.74 8.54
C ALA A 103 -14.21 26.28 8.66
#